data_AF-A0A7S1NG28-F1
#
_entry.id   AF-A0A7S1NG28-F1
#
_cell.length_a   1.000
_cell.length_b   1.000
_cell.length_c   1.000
_cell.angle_alpha   90.00
_cell.angle_beta   90.00
_cell.angle_gamma   90.00
#
_symmetry.space_group_name_H-M   'P 1'
#
loop_
_entity.id
_entity.type
_entity.pdbx_description
1 polymer ?
#
loop_
_entity_poly.entity_id
_entity_poly.type
_entity_poly.pdbx_seq_one_letter_code
_entity_poly.pdbx_strand_id
1 'polypeptide(L)'
;FFSIQTMEPLMTPGPGAIEGLALALGKTLGVVAIGYVMGSAGFCDPAAGKGLNQFLSWVAFPAFVFHGLATMDLSRLSWSVYSAILVSKIVPMVAMIAIVFCFSSACMSDRWKMAGILGMFVTMTNDVAIGLPIVQAVYPEFTSYLYLPQQHVLFNPVALIFLEVGATCESAGAGTLIEQLEDSSTTPRRVTPTWVKLLRNILTNH
;
A
#
# COMPACT_ATOMS: atom_id res chain seq x y z
N PHE A 1 -9.66 -6.82 -20.03
CA PHE A 1 -10.58 -5.84 -20.65
C PHE A 1 -9.98 -4.44 -20.58
N PHE A 2 -8.97 -4.19 -21.42
CA PHE A 2 -8.68 -2.88 -22.00
C PHE A 2 -7.85 -3.23 -23.23
N SER A 3 -8.37 -2.88 -24.41
CA SER A 3 -7.88 -3.35 -25.69
C SER A 3 -6.38 -3.07 -25.86
N ILE A 4 -5.61 -4.14 -25.88
CA ILE A 4 -4.35 -4.25 -26.60
C ILE A 4 -4.73 -4.24 -28.09
N GLN A 5 -5.05 -3.10 -28.71
CA GLN A 5 -5.08 -3.02 -30.19
C GLN A 5 -5.15 -1.64 -30.87
N THR A 6 -4.62 -0.58 -30.28
CA THR A 6 -4.15 0.54 -31.11
C THR A 6 -2.70 0.81 -30.79
N MET A 7 -1.85 -0.10 -31.28
CA MET A 7 -0.54 0.27 -31.78
C MET A 7 -0.76 1.27 -32.92
N GLU A 8 -0.83 2.55 -32.59
CA GLU A 8 -0.31 3.54 -33.50
C GLU A 8 1.20 3.58 -33.24
N PRO A 9 2.05 3.42 -34.25
CA PRO A 9 3.48 3.53 -34.02
C PRO A 9 3.72 4.99 -33.63
N LEU A 10 4.03 5.26 -32.36
CA LEU A 10 4.66 6.52 -31.94
C LEU A 10 6.11 6.59 -32.48
N MET A 11 6.32 6.13 -33.72
CA MET A 11 7.54 6.28 -34.48
C MET A 11 7.54 7.66 -35.14
N THR A 12 7.80 8.67 -34.33
CA THR A 12 8.54 9.83 -34.80
C THR A 12 9.51 10.23 -33.69
N PRO A 13 10.84 10.17 -33.91
CA PRO A 13 11.80 10.71 -32.95
C PRO A 13 11.66 12.23 -32.99
N GLY A 14 10.91 12.76 -32.04
CA GLY A 14 10.52 14.16 -31.97
C GLY A 14 9.82 14.45 -30.65
N PRO A 15 9.37 15.70 -30.40
CA PRO A 15 8.87 16.21 -29.11
C PRO A 15 7.63 15.50 -28.49
N GLY A 16 7.24 14.32 -29.00
CA GLY A 16 6.07 13.55 -28.58
C GLY A 16 6.26 12.62 -27.37
N ALA A 17 7.46 12.49 -26.79
CA ALA A 17 7.64 11.71 -25.56
C ALA A 17 6.90 12.35 -24.37
N ILE A 18 6.89 13.70 -24.31
CA ILE A 18 6.15 14.47 -23.30
C ILE A 18 4.64 14.35 -23.53
N GLU A 19 4.19 14.33 -24.79
CA GLU A 19 2.78 14.14 -25.14
C GLU A 19 2.29 12.73 -24.81
N GLY A 20 3.10 11.71 -25.10
CA GLY A 20 2.82 10.32 -24.73
C GLY A 20 2.74 10.13 -23.22
N LEU A 21 3.64 10.76 -22.47
CA LEU A 21 3.62 10.78 -21.01
C LEU A 21 2.37 11.51 -20.47
N ALA A 22 2.09 12.72 -20.98
CA ALA A 22 0.93 13.50 -20.58
C ALA A 22 -0.39 12.77 -20.88
N LEU A 23 -0.46 12.06 -22.02
CA LEU A 23 -1.62 11.25 -22.39
C LEU A 23 -1.78 10.02 -21.47
N ALA A 24 -0.68 9.34 -21.13
CA ALA A 24 -0.70 8.20 -20.21
C ALA A 24 -1.11 8.61 -18.79
N LEU A 25 -0.55 9.72 -18.29
CA LEU A 25 -0.93 10.30 -16.99
C LEU A 25 -2.39 10.76 -17.01
N GLY A 26 -2.81 11.46 -18.05
CA GLY A 26 -4.20 11.92 -18.20
C GLY A 26 -5.20 10.77 -18.23
N LYS A 27 -4.89 9.68 -18.93
CA LYS A 27 -5.74 8.46 -18.95
C LYS A 27 -5.82 7.78 -17.59
N THR A 28 -4.68 7.57 -16.93
CA THR A 28 -4.65 6.87 -15.63
C THR A 28 -5.32 7.69 -14.52
N LEU A 29 -5.00 8.98 -14.41
CA LEU A 29 -5.64 9.88 -13.46
C LEU A 29 -7.13 10.09 -13.78
N GLY A 30 -7.47 10.19 -15.07
CA GLY A 30 -8.86 10.33 -15.52
C GLY A 30 -9.74 9.16 -15.10
N VAL A 31 -9.28 7.92 -15.30
CA VAL A 31 -10.01 6.72 -14.86
C VAL A 31 -10.19 6.70 -13.34
N VAL A 32 -9.16 7.05 -12.56
CA VAL A 32 -9.26 7.11 -11.09
C VAL A 32 -10.24 8.21 -10.66
N ALA A 33 -10.21 9.38 -11.29
CA ALA A 33 -11.11 10.49 -11.00
C ALA A 33 -12.58 10.11 -11.30
N ILE A 34 -12.83 9.45 -12.43
CA ILE A 34 -14.18 8.95 -12.77
C ILE A 34 -14.65 7.94 -11.71
N GLY A 35 -13.80 6.99 -11.31
CA GLY A 35 -14.12 6.03 -10.25
C GLY A 35 -14.47 6.70 -8.92
N TYR A 36 -13.73 7.74 -8.54
CA TYR A 36 -14.01 8.52 -7.34
C TYR A 36 -15.34 9.27 -7.43
N VAL A 37 -15.61 9.96 -8.54
CA VAL A 37 -16.88 10.68 -8.76
C VAL A 37 -18.07 9.71 -8.77
N MET A 38 -17.91 8.53 -9.35
CA MET A 38 -18.95 7.50 -9.38
C MET A 38 -19.24 6.93 -7.99
N GLY A 39 -18.21 6.81 -7.14
CA GLY A 39 -18.35 6.46 -5.73
C GLY A 39 -18.98 7.57 -4.89
N SER A 40 -18.60 8.83 -5.09
CA SER A 40 -19.11 9.97 -4.31
C SER A 40 -20.53 10.36 -4.70
N ALA A 41 -20.94 10.17 -5.96
CA ALA A 41 -22.30 10.39 -6.43
C ALA A 41 -23.26 9.24 -6.08
N GLY A 42 -22.80 8.19 -5.38
CA GLY A 42 -23.64 7.09 -4.92
C GLY A 42 -24.13 6.15 -6.03
N PHE A 43 -23.53 6.20 -7.23
CA PHE A 43 -23.85 5.28 -8.32
C PHE A 43 -23.39 3.85 -8.03
N CYS A 44 -22.40 3.67 -7.15
CA CYS A 44 -21.89 2.37 -6.74
C CYS A 44 -22.37 2.04 -5.33
N ASP A 45 -23.24 1.05 -5.21
CA ASP A 45 -23.69 0.54 -3.92
C ASP A 45 -22.50 -0.02 -3.12
N PRO A 46 -22.40 0.21 -1.79
CA PRO A 46 -21.27 -0.30 -0.99
C PRO A 46 -21.08 -1.82 -1.09
N ALA A 47 -22.14 -2.60 -1.33
CA ALA A 47 -22.03 -4.03 -1.55
C ALA A 47 -21.39 -4.36 -2.91
N ALA A 48 -21.71 -3.59 -3.96
CA ALA A 48 -21.09 -3.72 -5.27
C ALA A 48 -19.60 -3.34 -5.24
N GLY A 49 -19.24 -2.28 -4.50
CA GLY A 49 -17.84 -1.89 -4.28
C GLY A 49 -17.02 -2.98 -3.58
N LYS A 50 -17.61 -3.65 -2.57
CA LYS A 50 -16.98 -4.78 -1.89
C LYS A 50 -16.80 -5.99 -2.81
N GLY A 51 -17.81 -6.32 -3.62
CA GLY A 51 -17.74 -7.39 -4.62
C GLY A 51 -16.67 -7.12 -5.69
N LEU A 52 -16.58 -5.88 -6.18
CA LEU A 52 -15.56 -5.47 -7.14
C LEU A 52 -14.16 -5.59 -6.55
N ASN A 53 -13.94 -5.13 -5.31
CA ASN A 53 -12.63 -5.24 -4.65
C ASN A 53 -12.22 -6.71 -4.47
N GLN A 54 -13.17 -7.58 -4.13
CA GLN A 54 -12.94 -9.02 -4.02
C GLN A 54 -12.56 -9.63 -5.38
N PHE A 55 -13.27 -9.28 -6.46
CA PHE A 55 -12.94 -9.71 -7.81
C PHE A 55 -11.56 -9.23 -8.26
N LEU A 56 -11.24 -7.96 -8.01
CA LEU A 56 -9.94 -7.39 -8.35
C LEU A 56 -8.81 -8.12 -7.63
N SER A 57 -8.99 -8.39 -6.34
CA SER A 57 -7.98 -9.03 -5.50
C SER A 57 -7.78 -10.51 -5.83
N TRP A 58 -8.86 -11.25 -6.09
CA TRP A 58 -8.81 -12.72 -6.25
C TRP A 58 -8.65 -13.18 -7.69
N VAL A 59 -9.18 -12.44 -8.66
CA VAL A 59 -9.27 -12.89 -10.06
C VAL A 59 -8.48 -11.98 -10.98
N ALA A 60 -8.79 -10.69 -10.97
CA ALA A 60 -8.21 -9.77 -11.96
C ALA A 60 -6.71 -9.57 -11.76
N PHE A 61 -6.28 -9.37 -10.52
CA PHE A 61 -4.87 -9.11 -10.20
C PHE A 61 -3.97 -10.34 -10.47
N PRO A 62 -4.30 -11.55 -10.00
CA PRO A 62 -3.51 -12.74 -10.36
C PRO A 62 -3.48 -13.01 -11.87
N ALA A 63 -4.61 -12.84 -12.57
CA ALA A 63 -4.66 -12.99 -14.02
C ALA A 63 -3.81 -11.94 -14.74
N PHE A 64 -3.78 -10.69 -14.25
CA PHE A 64 -2.93 -9.63 -14.78
C PHE A 64 -1.45 -9.94 -14.61
N VAL A 65 -1.03 -10.39 -13.41
CA VAL A 65 0.36 -10.81 -13.14
C VAL A 65 0.76 -11.96 -14.06
N PHE A 66 -0.09 -12.97 -14.19
CA PHE A 66 0.17 -14.12 -15.07
C PHE A 66 0.26 -13.72 -16.54
N HIS A 67 -0.62 -12.83 -16.99
CA HIS A 67 -0.56 -12.28 -18.34
C HIS A 67 0.74 -11.49 -18.58
N GLY A 68 1.17 -10.71 -17.60
CA GLY A 68 2.47 -10.04 -17.60
C GLY A 68 3.61 -11.05 -17.77
N LEU A 69 3.63 -12.12 -16.99
CA LEU A 69 4.67 -13.16 -17.06
C LEU A 69 4.66 -13.91 -18.40
N ALA A 70 3.47 -14.27 -18.90
CA ALA A 70 3.31 -15.08 -20.10
C ALA A 70 3.68 -14.34 -21.40
N THR A 71 3.61 -13.01 -21.39
CA THR A 71 3.96 -12.17 -22.55
C THR A 71 5.45 -11.79 -22.58
N MET A 72 6.22 -12.15 -21.54
CA MET A 72 7.65 -11.84 -21.47
C MET A 72 8.53 -12.89 -22.11
N ASP A 73 9.54 -12.43 -22.85
CA ASP A 73 10.67 -13.25 -23.27
C ASP A 73 11.79 -13.19 -22.22
N LEU A 74 11.76 -14.15 -21.27
CA LEU A 74 12.76 -14.28 -20.20
C LEU A 74 14.17 -14.62 -20.72
N SER A 75 14.31 -15.10 -21.96
CA SER A 75 15.60 -15.51 -22.53
C SER A 75 16.51 -14.34 -22.90
N ARG A 76 15.93 -13.16 -23.12
CA ARG A 76 16.66 -11.92 -23.47
C ARG A 76 16.98 -11.04 -22.26
N LEU A 77 16.67 -11.53 -21.05
CA LEU A 77 16.79 -10.75 -19.83
C LEU A 77 18.22 -10.77 -19.28
N SER A 78 18.86 -9.61 -19.23
CA SER A 78 20.08 -9.42 -18.44
C SER A 78 19.76 -9.33 -16.95
N TRP A 79 20.06 -10.40 -16.22
CA TRP A 79 19.82 -10.50 -14.77
C TRP A 79 20.50 -9.38 -13.96
N SER A 80 21.59 -8.80 -14.48
CA SER A 80 22.29 -7.66 -13.88
C SER A 80 21.45 -6.37 -13.88
N VAL A 81 20.68 -6.11 -14.94
CA VAL A 81 19.84 -4.91 -15.02
C VAL A 81 18.61 -5.09 -14.11
N TYR A 82 18.04 -6.29 -14.09
CA TYR A 82 16.94 -6.61 -13.19
C TYR A 82 17.31 -6.45 -11.72
N SER A 83 18.45 -6.99 -11.29
CA SER A 83 18.91 -6.84 -9.90
C SER A 83 19.22 -5.39 -9.55
N ALA A 84 19.79 -4.61 -10.47
CA ALA A 84 20.02 -3.18 -10.25
C ALA A 84 18.71 -2.41 -10.01
N ILE A 85 17.64 -2.71 -10.76
CA ILE A 85 16.32 -2.11 -10.55
C ILE A 85 15.76 -2.52 -9.18
N LEU A 86 15.91 -3.78 -8.77
CA LEU A 86 15.49 -4.22 -7.43
C LEU A 86 16.24 -3.49 -6.31
N VAL A 87 17.57 -3.37 -6.42
CA VAL A 87 18.39 -2.63 -5.44
C VAL A 87 17.97 -1.16 -5.38
N SER A 88 17.69 -0.53 -6.53
CA SER A 88 17.24 0.86 -6.59
C SER A 88 15.94 1.12 -5.81
N LYS A 89 15.13 0.09 -5.58
CA LYS A 89 13.89 0.17 -4.78
C LYS A 89 14.11 -0.15 -3.30
N ILE A 90 15.02 -1.06 -2.99
CA ILE A 90 15.36 -1.43 -1.61
C ILE A 90 16.01 -0.26 -0.88
N VAL A 91 16.89 0.49 -1.55
CA VAL A 91 17.61 1.61 -0.91
C VAL A 91 16.67 2.70 -0.38
N PRO A 92 15.72 3.25 -1.16
CA PRO A 92 14.71 4.18 -0.66
C PRO A 92 13.80 3.58 0.42
N MET A 93 13.45 2.29 0.32
CA MET A 93 12.63 1.61 1.34
C MET A 93 13.34 1.59 2.69
N VAL A 94 14.61 1.16 2.72
CA VAL A 94 15.41 1.11 3.95
C VAL A 94 15.66 2.52 4.48
N ALA A 95 15.94 3.49 3.61
CA ALA A 95 16.10 4.88 4.01
C ALA A 95 14.82 5.43 4.68
N MET A 96 13.65 5.15 4.11
CA MET A 96 12.38 5.61 4.67
C MET A 96 12.10 4.95 6.03
N ILE A 97 12.34 3.65 6.16
CA ILE A 97 12.22 2.93 7.44
C ILE A 97 13.16 3.57 8.48
N ALA A 98 14.42 3.82 8.12
CA ALA A 98 15.39 4.46 9.01
C ALA A 98 14.96 5.87 9.43
N ILE A 99 14.39 6.67 8.52
CA ILE A 99 13.86 8.00 8.82
C ILE A 99 12.71 7.90 9.82
N VAL A 100 11.75 6.99 9.61
CA VAL A 100 10.63 6.79 10.54
C VAL A 100 11.14 6.37 11.92
N PHE A 101 12.14 5.49 11.99
CA PHE A 101 12.74 5.10 13.26
C PHE A 101 13.60 6.21 13.89
N CYS A 102 14.24 7.09 13.13
CA CYS A 102 15.09 8.13 13.70
C CYS A 102 14.29 9.36 14.16
N PHE A 103 13.26 9.75 13.41
CA PHE A 103 12.54 11.01 13.62
C PHE A 103 11.18 10.87 14.30
N SER A 104 10.58 9.68 14.35
CA SER A 104 9.28 9.51 14.99
C SER A 104 9.39 9.41 16.50
N SER A 105 8.75 10.35 17.20
CA SER A 105 8.55 10.32 18.67
C SER A 105 7.38 9.44 19.11
N ALA A 106 6.73 8.72 18.17
CA ALA A 106 5.57 7.89 18.47
C ALA A 106 5.93 6.63 19.28
N CYS A 107 4.90 5.97 19.82
CA CYS A 107 5.06 4.69 20.51
C CYS A 107 5.70 3.65 19.57
N MET A 108 6.35 2.64 20.15
CA MET A 108 7.10 1.63 19.40
C MET A 108 6.17 0.89 18.41
N SER A 109 4.93 0.57 18.81
CA SER A 109 3.90 -0.02 17.95
C SER A 109 3.56 0.84 16.72
N ASP A 110 3.37 2.14 16.92
CA ASP A 110 3.03 3.08 15.85
C ASP A 110 4.20 3.29 14.89
N ARG A 111 5.44 3.23 15.38
CA ARG A 111 6.65 3.33 14.55
C ARG A 111 6.76 2.16 13.58
N TRP A 112 6.44 0.94 14.00
CA TRP A 112 6.41 -0.23 13.12
C TRP A 112 5.34 -0.12 12.03
N LYS A 113 4.13 0.31 12.40
CA LYS A 113 3.03 0.50 11.44
C LYS A 113 3.34 1.61 10.43
N MET A 114 3.82 2.75 10.91
CA MET A 114 4.20 3.88 10.05
C MET A 114 5.37 3.52 9.13
N ALA A 115 6.37 2.81 9.62
CA ALA A 115 7.51 2.36 8.81
C ALA A 115 7.06 1.39 7.71
N GLY A 116 6.15 0.45 8.02
CA GLY A 116 5.58 -0.47 7.05
C GLY A 116 4.78 0.25 5.96
N ILE A 117 3.87 1.15 6.34
CA ILE A 117 3.01 1.88 5.39
C ILE A 117 3.83 2.84 4.52
N LEU A 118 4.72 3.63 5.13
CA LEU A 118 5.54 4.60 4.39
C LEU A 118 6.60 3.90 3.53
N GLY A 119 7.17 2.79 4.00
CA GLY A 119 8.07 1.95 3.20
C GLY A 119 7.35 1.30 2.01
N MET A 120 6.10 0.85 2.19
CA MET A 120 5.25 0.36 1.09
C MET A 120 4.99 1.47 0.07
N PHE A 121 4.64 2.67 0.54
CA PHE A 121 4.33 3.79 -0.35
C PHE A 121 5.50 4.16 -1.25
N VAL A 122 6.72 4.19 -0.70
CA VAL A 122 7.94 4.48 -1.46
C VAL A 122 8.25 3.41 -2.52
N THR A 123 7.91 2.15 -2.26
CA THR A 123 8.16 1.05 -3.20
C THR A 123 7.05 0.88 -4.25
N MET A 124 5.82 1.34 -3.96
CA MET A 124 4.65 1.35 -4.86
C MET A 124 4.65 2.52 -5.87
N THR A 125 5.82 3.02 -6.24
CA THR A 125 5.92 3.98 -7.34
C THR A 125 5.48 3.34 -8.67
N ASN A 126 4.66 4.05 -9.44
CA ASN A 126 4.11 3.59 -10.70
C ASN A 126 5.13 3.74 -11.84
N ASP A 127 6.28 3.09 -11.67
CA ASP A 127 7.42 3.19 -12.59
C ASP A 127 7.11 2.57 -13.94
N VAL A 128 6.14 1.65 -14.00
CA VAL A 128 5.73 1.01 -15.26
C VAL A 128 4.97 2.03 -16.13
N ALA A 129 3.98 2.74 -15.58
CA ALA A 129 3.22 3.71 -16.37
C ALA A 129 4.06 4.89 -16.86
N ILE A 130 5.01 5.34 -16.04
CA ILE A 130 5.88 6.49 -16.36
C ILE A 130 7.11 6.06 -17.16
N GLY A 131 7.73 4.95 -16.79
CA GLY A 131 8.98 4.49 -17.41
C GLY A 131 8.78 3.86 -18.78
N LEU A 132 7.62 3.27 -19.09
CA LEU A 132 7.37 2.64 -20.39
C LEU A 132 7.49 3.63 -21.56
N PRO A 133 6.79 4.79 -21.56
CA PRO A 133 6.92 5.74 -22.67
C PRO A 133 8.34 6.32 -22.77
N ILE A 134 9.04 6.48 -21.64
CA ILE A 134 10.42 7.03 -21.61
C ILE A 134 11.41 6.01 -22.19
N VAL A 135 11.35 4.77 -21.71
CA VAL A 135 12.25 3.70 -22.15
C VAL A 135 11.96 3.34 -23.61
N GLN A 136 10.70 3.32 -24.05
CA GLN A 136 10.37 3.12 -25.47
C GLN A 136 10.94 4.22 -26.37
N ALA A 137 10.98 5.47 -25.89
CA ALA A 137 11.50 6.59 -26.67
C ALA A 137 13.03 6.64 -26.74
N VAL A 138 13.73 6.22 -25.67
CA VAL A 138 15.19 6.35 -25.57
C VAL A 138 15.92 5.03 -25.81
N TYR A 139 15.38 3.90 -25.33
CA TYR A 139 15.99 2.57 -25.43
C TYR A 139 14.93 1.45 -25.59
N PRO A 140 14.39 1.23 -26.80
CA PRO A 140 13.30 0.29 -27.03
C PRO A 140 13.66 -1.15 -26.62
N GLU A 141 14.93 -1.55 -26.68
CA GLU A 141 15.40 -2.85 -26.20
C GLU A 141 15.22 -3.09 -24.70
N PHE A 142 15.13 -2.04 -23.87
CA PHE A 142 14.96 -2.18 -22.41
C PHE A 142 13.50 -2.19 -21.96
N THR A 143 12.54 -2.03 -22.88
CA THR A 143 11.11 -1.97 -22.54
C THR A 143 10.64 -3.25 -21.84
N SER A 144 11.15 -4.41 -22.28
CA SER A 144 10.84 -5.72 -21.69
C SER A 144 11.35 -5.89 -20.26
N TYR A 145 12.25 -5.04 -19.76
CA TYR A 145 12.67 -5.12 -18.36
C TYR A 145 11.68 -4.42 -17.42
N LEU A 146 10.90 -3.48 -17.96
CA LEU A 146 9.95 -2.70 -17.19
C LEU A 146 8.60 -3.41 -17.03
N TYR A 147 8.28 -4.30 -17.97
CA TYR A 147 7.11 -5.18 -17.89
C TYR A 147 7.30 -6.37 -16.93
N LEU A 148 8.49 -6.55 -16.34
CA LEU A 148 8.74 -7.63 -15.37
C LEU A 148 7.71 -7.51 -14.25
N PRO A 149 6.74 -8.44 -14.23
CA PRO A 149 5.50 -8.22 -13.54
C PRO A 149 5.79 -8.16 -12.05
N GLN A 150 5.41 -7.02 -11.48
CA GLN A 150 5.27 -6.83 -10.04
C GLN A 150 6.55 -7.10 -9.23
N GLN A 151 7.58 -6.29 -9.43
CA GLN A 151 8.61 -6.11 -8.40
C GLN A 151 7.97 -5.79 -7.03
N HIS A 152 6.80 -5.14 -7.01
CA HIS A 152 6.00 -4.88 -5.81
C HIS A 152 5.45 -6.14 -5.11
N VAL A 153 5.19 -7.25 -5.80
CA VAL A 153 4.70 -8.48 -5.15
C VAL A 153 5.75 -9.05 -4.19
N LEU A 154 7.04 -8.79 -4.45
CA LEU A 154 8.11 -9.18 -3.54
C LEU A 154 8.20 -8.26 -2.31
N PHE A 155 7.91 -6.97 -2.47
CA PHE A 155 8.07 -5.97 -1.40
C PHE A 155 6.83 -5.75 -0.53
N ASN A 156 5.62 -5.95 -1.06
CA ASN A 156 4.37 -5.80 -0.31
C ASN A 156 4.25 -6.74 0.90
N PRO A 157 4.67 -8.01 0.85
CA PRO A 157 4.66 -8.91 2.02
C PRO A 157 5.55 -8.40 3.14
N VAL A 158 6.71 -7.81 2.82
CA VAL A 158 7.62 -7.24 3.82
C VAL A 158 6.91 -6.12 4.58
N ALA A 159 6.25 -5.21 3.87
CA ALA A 159 5.50 -4.14 4.52
C ALA A 159 4.30 -4.64 5.37
N LEU A 160 3.64 -5.72 4.97
CA LEU A 160 2.60 -6.37 5.78
C LEU A 160 3.18 -6.96 7.07
N ILE A 161 4.37 -7.56 7.04
CA ILE A 161 5.05 -8.07 8.24
C ILE A 161 5.32 -6.92 9.23
N PHE A 162 5.79 -5.76 8.76
CA PHE A 162 6.00 -4.59 9.62
C PHE A 162 4.70 -4.11 10.29
N LEU A 163 3.59 -4.15 9.56
CA LEU A 163 2.28 -3.76 10.07
C LEU A 163 1.77 -4.73 11.14
N GLU A 164 1.96 -6.04 10.92
CA GLU A 164 1.58 -7.10 11.86
C GLU A 164 2.43 -7.08 13.14
N VAL A 165 3.74 -6.82 13.03
CA VAL A 165 4.63 -6.63 14.17
C VAL A 165 4.17 -5.44 15.02
N GLY A 166 3.78 -4.34 14.38
CA GLY A 166 3.21 -3.19 15.07
C GLY A 166 1.89 -3.49 15.78
N ALA A 167 0.99 -4.28 15.15
CA ALA A 167 -0.27 -4.71 15.75
C ALA A 167 -0.06 -5.67 16.95
N THR A 168 0.92 -6.57 16.85
CA THR A 168 1.29 -7.48 17.93
C THR A 168 1.87 -6.72 19.12
N CYS A 169 2.73 -5.73 18.86
CA CYS A 169 3.34 -4.91 19.90
C CYS A 169 2.31 -4.06 20.66
N GLU A 170 1.29 -3.54 19.96
CA GLU A 170 0.14 -2.86 20.58
C GLU A 170 -0.67 -3.81 21.47
N SER A 171 -0.95 -5.02 20.98
CA SER A 171 -1.70 -6.04 21.73
C SER A 171 -0.95 -6.50 22.98
N ALA A 172 0.37 -6.65 22.91
CA ALA A 172 1.22 -6.98 24.06
C ALA A 172 1.24 -5.86 25.11
N GLY A 173 1.35 -4.60 24.68
CA GLY A 173 1.28 -3.44 25.58
C GLY A 173 -0.08 -3.30 26.26
N ALA A 174 -1.18 -3.61 25.56
CA ALA A 174 -2.51 -3.65 26.13
C ALA A 174 -2.67 -4.78 27.16
N GLY A 175 -2.08 -5.96 26.90
CA GLY A 175 -2.06 -7.09 27.83
C GLY A 175 -1.35 -6.76 29.14
N THR A 176 -0.18 -6.11 29.09
CA THR A 176 0.54 -5.68 30.30
C THR A 176 -0.22 -4.62 31.10
N LEU A 177 -0.95 -3.71 30.44
CA LEU A 177 -1.81 -2.75 31.14
C LEU A 177 -3.00 -3.44 31.83
N ILE A 178 -3.61 -4.44 31.18
CA ILE A 178 -4.70 -5.23 31.78
C ILE A 178 -4.17 -6.03 32.98
N GLU A 179 -3.01 -6.65 32.87
CA GLU A 179 -2.37 -7.41 33.96
C GLU A 179 -1.95 -6.49 35.13
N GLN A 180 -1.48 -5.28 34.85
CA GLN A 180 -1.20 -4.27 35.89
C GLN A 180 -2.47 -3.73 36.57
N LEU A 181 -3.58 -3.63 35.84
CA LEU A 181 -4.89 -3.27 36.39
C LEU A 181 -5.47 -4.43 37.23
N GLU A 182 -5.24 -5.68 36.82
CA GLU A 182 -5.65 -6.88 37.54
C GLU A 182 -4.81 -7.06 38.82
N ASP A 183 -3.50 -6.85 38.76
CA ASP A 183 -2.62 -6.97 39.93
C ASP A 183 -2.81 -5.80 40.92
N SER A 184 -3.13 -4.59 40.43
CA SER A 184 -3.59 -3.49 41.28
C SER A 184 -4.95 -3.75 41.94
N SER A 185 -5.70 -4.75 41.48
CA SER A 185 -7.01 -5.14 42.04
C SER A 185 -6.93 -6.27 43.09
N THR A 186 -5.74 -6.86 43.31
CA THR A 186 -5.54 -7.93 44.32
C THR A 186 -5.42 -7.44 45.76
N THR A 187 -5.40 -6.12 46.01
CA THR A 187 -5.87 -5.60 47.31
C THR A 187 -7.40 -5.51 47.25
N PRO A 188 -8.15 -6.10 48.20
CA PRO A 188 -9.60 -6.24 48.08
C PRO A 188 -10.26 -4.87 48.25
N ARG A 189 -10.38 -4.11 47.15
CA ARG A 189 -11.17 -2.89 47.14
C ARG A 189 -12.60 -3.30 46.83
N ARG A 190 -13.41 -3.46 47.89
CA ARG A 190 -14.87 -3.55 47.77
C ARG A 190 -15.35 -2.44 46.84
N VAL A 191 -15.69 -2.80 45.60
CA VAL A 191 -16.31 -1.90 44.63
C VAL A 191 -17.72 -1.67 45.14
N THR A 192 -17.88 -0.65 45.98
CA THR A 192 -19.20 -0.14 46.33
C THR A 192 -19.75 0.51 45.07
N PRO A 193 -20.91 0.06 44.55
CA PRO A 193 -21.46 0.60 43.32
C PRO A 193 -21.63 2.12 43.45
N THR A 194 -21.29 2.86 42.40
CA THR A 194 -21.37 4.33 42.32
C THR A 194 -22.75 4.85 42.76
N TRP A 195 -23.81 4.08 42.48
CA TRP A 195 -25.18 4.37 42.90
C TRP A 195 -25.40 4.34 44.42
N VAL A 196 -24.65 3.53 45.18
CA VAL A 196 -24.72 3.50 46.65
C VAL A 196 -24.11 4.75 47.26
N LYS A 197 -23.05 5.30 46.64
CA LYS A 197 -22.47 6.60 47.04
C LYS A 197 -23.39 7.77 46.67
N LEU A 198 -24.04 7.69 45.51
CA LEU A 198 -25.01 8.68 45.05
C LEU A 198 -26.25 8.72 45.96
N LEU A 199 -26.80 7.55 46.31
CA LEU A 199 -27.94 7.42 47.22
C LEU A 199 -27.61 7.94 48.63
N ARG A 200 -26.41 7.65 49.14
CA ARG A 200 -25.98 8.16 50.45
C ARG A 200 -25.90 9.69 50.46
N ASN A 201 -25.33 10.31 49.42
CA ASN A 201 -25.23 11.77 49.33
C ASN A 201 -26.58 12.48 49.18
N ILE A 202 -27.58 11.81 48.61
CA ILE A 202 -28.95 12.36 48.49
C ILE A 202 -29.70 12.21 49.83
N LEU A 203 -29.48 11.11 50.56
CA LEU A 203 -30.13 10.85 51.85
C LEU A 203 -29.54 11.65 53.03
N THR A 204 -28.30 12.14 52.94
CA THR A 204 -27.64 12.90 54.03
C THR A 204 -27.66 14.42 53.84
N ASN A 205 -28.31 14.95 52.79
CA ASN A 205 -28.40 16.39 52.50
C ASN A 205 -29.78 17.01 52.81
N HIS A 206 -30.53 16.41 53.73
CA HIS A 206 -31.69 17.03 54.39
C HIS A 206 -31.51 16.99 55.90
#